data_AF-A0A2P5HZ29-F1
#
_entry.id   AF-A0A2P5HZ29-F1
#
_cell.length_a   1.000
_cell.length_b   1.000
_cell.length_c   1.000
_cell.angle_alpha   90.00
_cell.angle_beta   90.00
_cell.angle_gamma   90.00
#
_symmetry.space_group_name_H-M   'P 1'
#
loop_
_entity.id
_entity.type
_entity.pdbx_description
1 polymer ?
#
loop_
_entity_poly.entity_id
_entity_poly.type
_entity_poly.pdbx_seq_one_letter_code
_entity_poly.pdbx_strand_id
1 'polypeptide(L)'
;MSPLSFLRSVYTLDTLDTRFTTSSATSYKTVIDSRGERDVRDAQKEKIISRAPPSKWKTPEFYLYYVVVSICIPLMLWIPYTVSRRMALQYPATQSDADRRKLPTLDTINTNTGCQMAGFLDNTDSQYRSFRQNVPYLALLLVLHPLLRKLWSKFKPLPPQGKVPSADQGEARLEQRASFDFTFAIIFLAALHGFSMFKVIVILWINYNIATRLPRRLVPATTWVFNIATLFANEICQGYHYRDIAAVISGTSPFLLRTVPVHNGLVDWGVWLDSWSGIMGRWEVLFNITVLRLISFNLDYYWSMDHRRTSSIEKKQLDPAALSEQDRVKIPAHERDYSFRNYLAYALYAPLYLTGPILTFNDYISQLRYRPHSIETNRTVRYAVRFLLCLLCMELILHFVYVGAISSSLPVWDSYTPAQLSLLSFQNLIIIWLKLLLPWRFFRLWSLVDGIDPPENMVRCVTNNFSTLSFWRGWHRSYNKWLIRYIWIPLGGASFATLYSSLRSIAGYLIIFTFVALWHDIQLRLLIWAWLIVLFILPEVLARMFVTKKMFGGNETRYRMACCVGGAANTLMMMSANLVGFAFGLDGLQSIISGMFQSFSGVVFLITALSAIFVGVQVMFEIREAEARKGIALKC
;
A
#
# COMPACT_ATOMS: atom_id res chain seq x y z
N MET A 1 -17.71 4.68 -27.37
CA MET A 1 -16.72 3.61 -27.07
C MET A 1 -17.47 2.29 -26.97
N SER A 2 -17.00 1.21 -27.62
CA SER A 2 -17.59 -0.13 -27.41
C SER A 2 -17.33 -0.63 -25.99
N PRO A 3 -18.16 -1.53 -25.41
CA PRO A 3 -17.94 -2.09 -24.08
C PRO A 3 -16.54 -2.69 -23.89
N LEU A 4 -16.03 -3.41 -24.90
CA LEU A 4 -14.68 -3.97 -24.91
C LEU A 4 -13.59 -2.89 -24.88
N SER A 5 -13.76 -1.79 -25.62
CA SER A 5 -12.81 -0.68 -25.60
C SER A 5 -12.79 0.02 -24.23
N PHE A 6 -13.95 0.13 -23.58
CA PHE A 6 -14.06 0.67 -22.22
C PHE A 6 -13.34 -0.24 -21.22
N LEU A 7 -13.62 -1.55 -21.21
CA LEU A 7 -12.96 -2.51 -20.34
C LEU A 7 -11.43 -2.52 -20.53
N ARG A 8 -10.95 -2.44 -21.79
CA ARG A 8 -9.52 -2.29 -22.06
C ARG A 8 -8.94 -1.00 -21.48
N SER A 9 -9.70 0.09 -21.52
CA SER A 9 -9.26 1.39 -20.99
C SER A 9 -9.13 1.41 -19.45
N VAL A 10 -9.90 0.57 -18.74
CA VAL A 10 -9.83 0.41 -17.27
C VAL A 10 -8.46 -0.11 -16.82
N TYR A 11 -7.83 -0.97 -17.62
CA TYR A 11 -6.53 -1.56 -17.30
C TYR A 11 -5.32 -0.77 -17.81
N THR A 12 -5.53 0.41 -18.42
CA THR A 12 -4.41 1.28 -18.81
C THR A 12 -3.65 1.80 -17.59
N LEU A 13 -2.34 2.04 -17.76
CA LEU A 13 -1.49 2.57 -16.70
C LEU A 13 -1.89 4.00 -16.29
N ASP A 14 -2.38 4.81 -17.22
CA ASP A 14 -2.85 6.18 -16.95
C ASP A 14 -4.12 6.19 -16.06
N THR A 15 -5.08 5.29 -16.33
CA THR A 15 -6.24 5.07 -15.45
C THR A 15 -5.78 4.76 -14.03
N LEU A 16 -4.75 3.94 -13.88
CA LEU A 16 -4.21 3.55 -12.59
C LEU A 16 -3.55 4.74 -11.86
N ASP A 17 -2.53 5.34 -12.47
CA ASP A 17 -1.83 6.52 -11.97
C ASP A 17 -1.13 7.23 -13.14
N THR A 18 -1.38 8.53 -13.31
CA THR A 18 -0.79 9.34 -14.38
C THR A 18 0.74 9.41 -14.29
N ARG A 19 1.28 9.20 -13.09
CA ARG A 19 2.73 9.13 -12.80
C ARG A 19 3.42 7.94 -13.46
N PHE A 20 2.68 7.02 -14.08
CA PHE A 20 3.22 5.87 -14.80
C PHE A 20 3.44 6.15 -16.29
N THR A 21 2.74 7.14 -16.83
CA THR A 21 2.80 7.53 -18.24
C THR A 21 3.45 8.90 -18.44
N THR A 22 3.54 9.69 -17.35
CA THR A 22 4.09 11.03 -17.31
C THR A 22 5.24 11.09 -16.31
N SER A 23 6.35 11.74 -16.71
CA SER A 23 7.48 11.98 -15.81
C SER A 23 7.06 12.82 -14.61
N SER A 24 7.59 12.52 -13.42
CA SER A 24 7.28 13.27 -12.19
C SER A 24 7.75 14.73 -12.24
N ALA A 25 8.67 15.06 -13.16
CA ALA A 25 9.21 16.40 -13.38
C ALA A 25 8.37 17.23 -14.38
N THR A 26 7.43 16.59 -15.07
CA THR A 26 6.59 17.26 -16.08
C THR A 26 5.24 17.62 -15.47
N SER A 27 4.74 18.82 -15.76
CA SER A 27 3.38 19.22 -15.38
C SER A 27 2.35 18.41 -16.17
N TYR A 28 1.30 17.94 -15.49
CA TYR A 28 0.22 17.23 -16.19
C TYR A 28 -0.62 18.16 -17.06
N LYS A 29 -0.64 19.47 -16.78
CA LYS A 29 -1.31 20.47 -17.64
C LYS A 29 -0.72 20.45 -19.05
N THR A 30 0.61 20.45 -19.15
CA THR A 30 1.34 20.33 -20.43
C THR A 30 0.99 19.04 -21.17
N VAL A 31 0.74 17.93 -20.45
CA VAL A 31 0.28 16.68 -21.06
C VAL A 31 -1.13 16.82 -21.62
N ILE A 32 -2.03 17.51 -20.91
CA ILE A 32 -3.39 17.77 -21.41
C ILE A 32 -3.35 18.69 -22.63
N ASP A 33 -2.59 19.78 -22.56
CA ASP A 33 -2.49 20.75 -23.65
C ASP A 33 -1.94 20.10 -24.94
N SER A 34 -1.03 19.14 -24.79
CA SER A 34 -0.49 18.35 -25.93
C SER A 34 -1.39 17.21 -26.42
N ARG A 35 -2.55 16.91 -25.79
CA ARG A 35 -3.43 15.78 -26.19
C ARG A 35 -4.10 15.92 -27.58
N GLY A 36 -3.87 17.00 -28.32
CA GLY A 36 -4.32 17.19 -29.69
C GLY A 36 -3.20 17.47 -30.70
N GLU A 37 -1.97 17.72 -30.24
CA GLU A 37 -0.83 18.06 -31.09
C GLU A 37 -0.06 16.77 -31.44
N ARG A 38 -0.04 16.40 -32.72
CA ARG A 38 0.57 15.14 -33.18
C ARG A 38 2.11 15.10 -33.07
N ASP A 39 2.76 16.21 -32.70
CA ASP A 39 4.21 16.41 -32.86
C ASP A 39 5.01 16.79 -31.60
N VAL A 40 4.42 16.74 -30.39
CA VAL A 40 5.20 17.00 -29.17
C VAL A 40 6.08 15.78 -28.84
N ARG A 41 7.30 15.77 -29.39
CA ARG A 41 8.32 14.75 -29.17
C ARG A 41 8.89 14.82 -27.75
N ASP A 42 8.46 13.91 -26.89
CA ASP A 42 9.07 13.70 -25.59
C ASP A 42 10.38 12.91 -25.78
N ALA A 43 11.52 13.62 -25.77
CA ALA A 43 12.84 13.04 -25.96
C ALA A 43 13.15 11.87 -25.00
N GLN A 44 12.56 11.86 -23.80
CA GLN A 44 12.72 10.74 -22.88
C GLN A 44 11.94 9.52 -23.36
N LYS A 45 10.71 9.69 -23.85
CA LYS A 45 9.92 8.60 -24.44
C LYS A 45 10.60 8.05 -25.69
N GLU A 46 11.10 8.90 -26.57
CA GLU A 46 11.83 8.48 -27.78
C GLU A 46 13.10 7.71 -27.43
N LYS A 47 13.85 8.14 -26.41
CA LYS A 47 15.01 7.41 -25.91
C LYS A 47 14.67 6.02 -25.35
N ILE A 48 13.49 5.87 -24.74
CA ILE A 48 13.02 4.57 -24.26
C ILE A 48 12.61 3.69 -25.44
N ILE A 49 11.84 4.25 -26.39
CA ILE A 49 11.35 3.53 -27.58
C ILE A 49 12.51 3.05 -28.45
N SER A 50 13.51 3.90 -28.70
CA SER A 50 14.69 3.58 -29.52
C SER A 50 15.54 2.44 -28.95
N ARG A 51 15.42 2.15 -27.65
CA ARG A 51 16.12 1.03 -26.99
C ARG A 51 15.30 -0.25 -26.93
N ALA A 52 14.02 -0.20 -27.28
CA ALA A 52 13.11 -1.33 -27.13
C ALA A 52 13.24 -2.30 -28.32
N PRO A 53 13.42 -3.62 -28.08
CA PRO A 53 13.53 -4.62 -29.13
C PRO A 53 12.17 -4.86 -29.82
N PRO A 54 12.15 -5.48 -31.02
CA PRO A 54 10.92 -5.86 -31.69
C PRO A 54 10.08 -6.81 -30.84
N SER A 55 8.76 -6.79 -31.05
CA SER A 55 7.85 -7.60 -30.24
C SER A 55 8.01 -9.09 -30.49
N LYS A 56 8.01 -9.86 -29.40
CA LYS A 56 8.10 -11.32 -29.43
C LYS A 56 6.75 -12.02 -29.34
N TRP A 57 5.64 -11.32 -29.12
CA TRP A 57 4.31 -11.92 -28.95
C TRP A 57 3.87 -12.86 -30.09
N LYS A 58 4.39 -12.65 -31.31
CA LYS A 58 4.04 -13.45 -32.50
C LYS A 58 5.15 -14.41 -32.95
N THR A 59 6.12 -14.72 -32.09
CA THR A 59 7.21 -15.65 -32.42
C THR A 59 6.86 -17.09 -32.05
N PRO A 60 7.46 -18.11 -32.70
CA PRO A 60 7.28 -19.52 -32.34
C PRO A 60 7.56 -19.81 -30.86
N GLU A 61 8.56 -19.14 -30.29
CA GLU A 61 8.89 -19.21 -28.86
C GLU A 61 7.70 -18.79 -27.97
N PHE A 62 7.03 -17.68 -28.29
CA PHE A 62 5.91 -17.20 -27.49
C PHE A 62 4.63 -18.01 -27.73
N TYR A 63 4.43 -18.60 -28.91
CA TYR A 63 3.34 -19.56 -29.11
C TYR A 63 3.51 -20.79 -28.20
N LEU A 64 4.73 -21.30 -28.01
CA LEU A 64 5.00 -22.35 -27.02
C LEU A 64 4.66 -21.88 -25.60
N TYR A 65 5.05 -20.66 -25.24
CA TYR A 65 4.70 -20.08 -23.94
C TYR A 65 3.20 -19.92 -23.72
N TYR A 66 2.43 -19.59 -24.76
CA TYR A 66 0.97 -19.56 -24.68
C TYR A 66 0.38 -20.94 -24.39
N VAL A 67 0.92 -22.02 -24.96
CA VAL A 67 0.51 -23.38 -24.64
C VAL A 67 0.72 -23.66 -23.15
N VAL A 68 1.93 -23.38 -22.62
CA VAL A 68 2.22 -23.57 -21.19
C VAL A 68 1.28 -22.75 -20.31
N VAL A 69 1.09 -21.46 -20.62
CA VAL A 69 0.18 -20.57 -19.87
C VAL A 69 -1.27 -21.08 -19.91
N SER A 70 -1.74 -21.56 -21.08
CA SER A 70 -3.10 -22.07 -21.25
C SER A 70 -3.39 -23.33 -20.45
N ILE A 71 -2.36 -24.11 -20.10
CA ILE A 71 -2.47 -25.31 -19.26
C ILE A 71 -2.28 -24.95 -17.79
N CYS A 72 -1.22 -24.20 -17.46
CA CYS A 72 -0.87 -23.91 -16.07
C CYS A 72 -1.89 -23.02 -15.36
N ILE A 73 -2.41 -21.96 -16.00
CA ILE A 73 -3.36 -21.05 -15.33
C ILE A 73 -4.65 -21.78 -14.88
N PRO A 74 -5.32 -22.57 -15.74
CA PRO A 74 -6.46 -23.37 -15.29
C PRO A 74 -6.12 -24.32 -14.14
N LEU A 75 -4.97 -25.00 -14.17
CA LEU A 75 -4.54 -25.90 -13.10
C LEU A 75 -4.29 -25.17 -11.77
N MET A 76 -3.71 -23.96 -11.83
CA MET A 76 -3.46 -23.12 -10.66
C MET A 76 -4.76 -22.68 -9.95
N LEU A 77 -5.89 -22.67 -10.66
CA LEU A 77 -7.21 -22.39 -10.09
C LEU A 77 -7.94 -23.69 -9.72
N TRP A 78 -7.89 -24.70 -10.57
CA TRP A 78 -8.60 -25.96 -10.42
C TRP A 78 -8.11 -26.78 -9.22
N ILE A 79 -6.79 -26.89 -9.01
CA ILE A 79 -6.26 -27.70 -7.91
C ILE A 79 -6.71 -27.14 -6.54
N PRO A 80 -6.49 -25.85 -6.20
CA PRO A 80 -7.03 -25.28 -4.97
C PRO A 80 -8.54 -25.43 -4.84
N TYR A 81 -9.29 -25.16 -5.92
CA TYR A 81 -10.75 -25.34 -5.94
C TYR A 81 -11.18 -26.78 -5.60
N THR A 82 -10.53 -27.79 -6.18
CA THR A 82 -10.88 -29.20 -5.89
C THR A 82 -10.59 -29.57 -4.43
N VAL A 83 -9.55 -29.02 -3.83
CA VAL A 83 -9.26 -29.21 -2.40
C VAL A 83 -10.35 -28.55 -1.56
N SER A 84 -10.68 -27.29 -1.85
CA SER A 84 -11.73 -26.54 -1.15
C SER A 84 -13.10 -27.21 -1.29
N ARG A 85 -13.43 -27.74 -2.46
CA ARG A 85 -14.66 -28.50 -2.69
C ARG A 85 -14.70 -29.80 -1.89
N ARG A 86 -13.59 -30.56 -1.83
CA ARG A 86 -13.52 -31.79 -1.01
C ARG A 86 -13.73 -31.48 0.46
N MET A 87 -13.07 -30.44 0.97
CA MET A 87 -13.26 -29.95 2.34
C MET A 87 -14.73 -29.60 2.61
N ALA A 88 -15.36 -28.86 1.70
CA ALA A 88 -16.78 -28.49 1.84
C ALA A 88 -17.75 -29.68 1.73
N LEU A 89 -17.42 -30.71 0.95
CA LEU A 89 -18.22 -31.93 0.84
C LEU A 89 -18.03 -32.88 2.02
N GLN A 90 -16.85 -32.90 2.63
CA GLN A 90 -16.56 -33.64 3.86
C GLN A 90 -17.18 -32.99 5.10
N TYR A 91 -17.83 -31.83 4.95
CA TYR A 91 -18.59 -31.15 6.00
C TYR A 91 -20.05 -31.63 5.98
N PRO A 92 -20.51 -32.48 6.93
CA PRO A 92 -21.89 -32.94 6.96
C PRO A 92 -22.80 -31.89 7.60
N ALA A 93 -24.02 -31.75 7.07
CA ALA A 93 -25.13 -31.02 7.69
C ALA A 93 -25.63 -31.64 9.03
N THR A 94 -24.90 -32.60 9.60
CA THR A 94 -25.27 -33.43 10.77
C THR A 94 -24.19 -33.42 11.84
N GLN A 95 -23.52 -32.29 12.08
CA GLN A 95 -22.59 -32.13 13.20
C GLN A 95 -23.21 -31.29 14.33
N SER A 96 -23.01 -31.76 15.57
CA SER A 96 -23.48 -31.10 16.80
C SER A 96 -22.87 -29.70 16.95
N ASP A 97 -23.52 -28.81 17.71
CA ASP A 97 -23.04 -27.43 17.99
C ASP A 97 -21.65 -27.36 18.68
N ALA A 98 -21.09 -28.50 19.10
CA ALA A 98 -19.72 -28.60 19.59
C ALA A 98 -18.68 -28.72 18.45
N ASP A 99 -19.03 -29.34 17.31
CA ASP A 99 -18.13 -29.48 16.15
C ASP A 99 -18.18 -28.25 15.23
N ARG A 100 -19.30 -27.52 15.20
CA ARG A 100 -19.37 -26.15 14.62
C ARG A 100 -18.34 -25.18 15.22
N ARG A 101 -17.92 -25.41 16.48
CA ARG A 101 -16.89 -24.61 17.15
C ARG A 101 -15.46 -24.96 16.75
N LYS A 102 -15.22 -26.07 16.05
CA LYS A 102 -13.87 -26.50 15.61
C LYS A 102 -13.41 -25.86 14.30
N LEU A 103 -14.34 -25.43 13.43
CA LEU A 103 -14.05 -24.56 12.26
C LEU A 103 -14.95 -23.31 12.28
N PRO A 104 -14.66 -22.32 13.14
CA PRO A 104 -15.49 -21.12 13.32
C PRO A 104 -15.40 -20.10 12.17
N THR A 105 -14.98 -20.48 10.96
CA THR A 105 -14.39 -19.55 10.00
C THR A 105 -14.89 -19.60 8.55
N LEU A 106 -15.69 -20.61 8.17
CA LEU A 106 -16.48 -20.59 6.93
C LEU A 106 -17.85 -20.01 7.25
N ASP A 107 -18.08 -18.75 6.83
CA ASP A 107 -19.39 -18.13 7.01
C ASP A 107 -20.37 -18.80 6.05
N THR A 108 -21.43 -19.40 6.58
CA THR A 108 -22.56 -19.82 5.75
C THR A 108 -23.31 -18.59 5.26
N ILE A 109 -23.25 -18.29 3.96
CA ILE A 109 -24.13 -17.28 3.37
C ILE A 109 -25.53 -17.88 3.36
N ASN A 110 -26.38 -17.39 4.26
CA ASN A 110 -27.80 -17.74 4.32
C ASN A 110 -28.50 -17.13 3.10
N THR A 111 -28.37 -17.77 1.93
CA THR A 111 -29.20 -17.43 0.77
C THR A 111 -30.51 -18.20 0.88
N ASN A 112 -31.62 -17.50 1.08
CA ASN A 112 -32.99 -18.06 1.00
C ASN A 112 -33.35 -18.54 -0.44
N THR A 113 -32.35 -18.82 -1.28
CA THR A 113 -32.49 -19.26 -2.67
C THR A 113 -31.80 -20.60 -2.77
N GLY A 114 -32.56 -21.69 -2.89
CA GLY A 114 -32.13 -23.09 -2.75
C GLY A 114 -31.10 -23.61 -3.75
N CYS A 115 -29.96 -22.94 -3.88
CA CYS A 115 -28.78 -23.39 -4.61
C CYS A 115 -27.77 -23.93 -3.60
N GLN A 116 -27.62 -25.25 -3.51
CA GLN A 116 -26.70 -25.90 -2.57
C GLN A 116 -25.20 -25.60 -2.83
N MET A 117 -24.84 -25.00 -3.98
CA MET A 117 -23.47 -24.51 -4.23
C MET A 117 -23.22 -23.06 -3.77
N ALA A 118 -24.24 -22.36 -3.24
CA ALA A 118 -24.17 -20.95 -2.86
C ALA A 118 -23.93 -20.70 -1.35
N GLY A 119 -23.41 -21.69 -0.63
CA GLY A 119 -23.49 -21.71 0.83
C GLY A 119 -22.29 -21.15 1.61
N PHE A 120 -21.07 -21.11 1.08
CA PHE A 120 -19.87 -20.87 1.90
C PHE A 120 -18.98 -19.75 1.38
N LEU A 121 -18.48 -18.94 2.30
CA LEU A 121 -17.48 -17.90 2.06
C LEU A 121 -16.32 -18.07 3.06
N ASP A 122 -15.09 -18.13 2.54
CA ASP A 122 -13.92 -18.02 3.39
C ASP A 122 -13.76 -16.58 3.86
N ASN A 123 -14.12 -16.33 5.10
CA ASN A 123 -14.00 -15.02 5.73
C ASN A 123 -13.00 -15.05 6.89
N THR A 124 -12.01 -15.96 6.88
CA THR A 124 -11.16 -16.24 8.05
C THR A 124 -10.22 -15.07 8.42
N ASP A 125 -9.73 -14.33 7.42
CA ASP A 125 -8.79 -13.22 7.63
C ASP A 125 -9.50 -12.06 8.35
N SER A 126 -9.10 -11.78 9.59
CA SER A 126 -9.73 -10.78 10.45
C SER A 126 -9.61 -9.35 9.91
N GLN A 127 -8.51 -9.04 9.21
CA GLN A 127 -8.29 -7.70 8.63
C GLN A 127 -9.24 -7.48 7.45
N TYR A 128 -9.33 -8.44 6.52
CA TYR A 128 -10.25 -8.35 5.39
C TYR A 128 -11.71 -8.43 5.84
N ARG A 129 -12.04 -9.31 6.79
CA ARG A 129 -13.38 -9.39 7.39
C ARG A 129 -13.85 -8.05 7.92
N SER A 130 -13.00 -7.37 8.70
CA SER A 130 -13.29 -6.05 9.25
C SER A 130 -13.51 -5.01 8.14
N PHE A 131 -12.65 -4.98 7.12
CA PHE A 131 -12.84 -4.11 5.95
C PHE A 131 -14.17 -4.40 5.25
N ARG A 132 -14.43 -5.67 4.92
CA ARG A 132 -15.62 -6.14 4.19
C ARG A 132 -16.92 -5.76 4.90
N GLN A 133 -17.01 -6.00 6.21
CA GLN A 133 -18.18 -5.62 7.03
C GLN A 133 -18.41 -4.11 7.03
N ASN A 134 -17.35 -3.32 6.91
CA ASN A 134 -17.42 -1.86 6.92
C ASN A 134 -17.53 -1.21 5.53
N VAL A 135 -17.45 -1.98 4.43
CA VAL A 135 -17.55 -1.45 3.05
C VAL A 135 -18.81 -0.59 2.85
N PRO A 136 -20.02 -0.96 3.33
CA PRO A 136 -21.21 -0.12 3.15
C PRO A 136 -21.08 1.26 3.84
N TYR A 137 -20.57 1.31 5.08
CA TYR A 137 -20.35 2.56 5.80
C TYR A 137 -19.26 3.42 5.13
N LEU A 138 -18.20 2.78 4.66
CA LEU A 138 -17.14 3.45 3.91
C LEU A 138 -17.67 4.00 2.58
N ALA A 139 -18.50 3.24 1.86
CA ALA A 139 -19.14 3.67 0.62
C ALA A 139 -20.09 4.85 0.84
N LEU A 140 -20.83 4.87 1.96
CA LEU A 140 -21.62 6.02 2.37
C LEU A 140 -20.72 7.25 2.58
N LEU A 141 -19.60 7.11 3.28
CA LEU A 141 -18.65 8.21 3.48
C LEU A 141 -18.00 8.71 2.18
N LEU A 142 -17.66 7.80 1.26
CA LEU A 142 -17.14 8.11 -0.07
C LEU A 142 -18.07 9.05 -0.85
N VAL A 143 -19.39 8.96 -0.63
CA VAL A 143 -20.39 9.82 -1.27
C VAL A 143 -20.71 11.04 -0.40
N LEU A 144 -20.96 10.84 0.89
CA LEU A 144 -21.40 11.89 1.81
C LEU A 144 -20.33 12.96 2.02
N HIS A 145 -19.07 12.59 2.21
CA HIS A 145 -17.99 13.55 2.46
C HIS A 145 -17.82 14.57 1.31
N PRO A 146 -17.70 14.16 0.03
CA PRO A 146 -17.68 15.11 -1.08
C PRO A 146 -18.96 15.94 -1.23
N LEU A 147 -20.14 15.39 -0.89
CA LEU A 147 -21.39 16.15 -0.90
C LEU A 147 -21.40 17.22 0.20
N LEU A 148 -20.96 16.90 1.41
CA LEU A 148 -20.78 17.85 2.50
C LEU A 148 -19.77 18.93 2.13
N ARG A 149 -18.69 18.60 1.41
CA ARG A 149 -17.74 19.61 0.91
C ARG A 149 -18.40 20.54 -0.11
N LYS A 150 -19.21 20.01 -1.03
CA LYS A 150 -19.97 20.84 -1.98
C LYS A 150 -20.94 21.76 -1.24
N LEU A 151 -21.65 21.25 -0.24
CA LEU A 151 -22.54 22.05 0.59
C LEU A 151 -21.77 23.16 1.33
N TRP A 152 -20.63 22.83 1.94
CA TRP A 152 -19.72 23.80 2.57
C TRP A 152 -19.28 24.89 1.59
N SER A 153 -18.91 24.51 0.35
CA SER A 153 -18.51 25.47 -0.68
C SER A 153 -19.62 26.42 -1.11
N LYS A 154 -20.89 26.02 -0.96
CA LYS A 154 -22.05 26.89 -1.21
C LYS A 154 -22.22 27.93 -0.11
N PHE A 155 -21.93 27.58 1.15
CA PHE A 155 -21.99 28.50 2.29
C PHE A 155 -20.76 29.42 2.40
N LYS A 156 -19.62 28.99 1.86
CA LYS A 156 -18.37 29.76 1.82
C LYS A 156 -17.88 29.91 0.38
N PRO A 157 -18.60 30.61 -0.51
CA PRO A 157 -18.28 30.65 -1.93
C PRO A 157 -16.88 31.24 -2.19
N LEU A 158 -16.21 30.72 -3.21
CA LEU A 158 -14.94 31.27 -3.66
C LEU A 158 -15.18 32.58 -4.42
N PRO A 159 -14.21 33.52 -4.41
CA PRO A 159 -14.25 34.69 -5.26
C PRO A 159 -14.44 34.30 -6.74
N PRO A 160 -15.23 35.05 -7.53
CA PRO A 160 -15.45 34.73 -8.94
C PRO A 160 -14.13 34.65 -9.72
N GLN A 161 -13.99 33.61 -10.55
CA GLN A 161 -12.82 33.45 -11.41
C GLN A 161 -12.67 34.67 -12.32
N GLY A 162 -11.43 35.18 -12.43
CA GLY A 162 -11.10 36.33 -13.28
C GLY A 162 -11.28 37.71 -12.62
N LYS A 163 -11.94 37.79 -11.46
CA LYS A 163 -12.06 39.06 -10.71
C LYS A 163 -10.89 39.32 -9.73
N VAL A 164 -10.16 38.28 -9.37
CA VAL A 164 -9.08 38.33 -8.38
C VAL A 164 -7.86 37.60 -8.94
N PRO A 165 -6.61 38.04 -8.67
CA PRO A 165 -5.41 37.34 -9.10
C PRO A 165 -5.43 35.83 -8.79
N SER A 166 -4.79 35.02 -9.66
CA SER A 166 -4.73 33.55 -9.53
C SER A 166 -4.19 33.10 -8.16
N ALA A 167 -3.22 33.83 -7.61
CA ALA A 167 -2.63 33.55 -6.30
C ALA A 167 -3.64 33.66 -5.15
N ASP A 168 -4.47 34.71 -5.18
CA ASP A 168 -5.49 34.97 -4.16
C ASP A 168 -6.66 34.00 -4.29
N GLN A 169 -7.03 33.62 -5.53
CA GLN A 169 -8.00 32.54 -5.74
C GLN A 169 -7.50 31.22 -5.14
N GLY A 170 -6.20 30.92 -5.31
CA GLY A 170 -5.56 29.77 -4.69
C GLY A 170 -5.61 29.82 -3.16
N GLU A 171 -5.34 30.98 -2.56
CA GLU A 171 -5.42 31.16 -1.10
C GLU A 171 -6.86 30.97 -0.58
N ALA A 172 -7.84 31.63 -1.21
CA ALA A 172 -9.24 31.47 -0.83
C ALA A 172 -9.69 30.00 -0.91
N ARG A 173 -9.19 29.27 -1.92
CA ARG A 173 -9.46 27.84 -2.08
C ARG A 173 -8.80 26.98 -0.99
N LEU A 174 -7.54 27.25 -0.65
CA LEU A 174 -6.85 26.60 0.46
C LEU A 174 -7.62 26.80 1.76
N GLU A 175 -7.98 28.06 2.08
CA GLU A 175 -8.70 28.44 3.29
C GLU A 175 -10.04 27.72 3.42
N GLN A 176 -10.84 27.74 2.34
CA GLN A 176 -12.15 27.07 2.29
C GLN A 176 -12.00 25.56 2.53
N ARG A 177 -11.06 24.91 1.85
CA ARG A 177 -10.88 23.46 1.99
C ARG A 177 -10.29 23.07 3.33
N ALA A 178 -9.20 23.70 3.76
CA ALA A 178 -8.54 23.38 5.01
C ALA A 178 -9.48 23.56 6.21
N SER A 179 -10.37 24.57 6.16
CA SER A 179 -11.41 24.75 7.17
C SER A 179 -12.40 23.58 7.18
N PHE A 180 -12.88 23.14 6.01
CA PHE A 180 -13.74 21.96 5.93
C PHE A 180 -13.04 20.71 6.43
N ASP A 181 -11.80 20.46 5.96
CA ASP A 181 -11.01 19.29 6.33
C ASP A 181 -10.75 19.24 7.83
N PHE A 182 -10.43 20.38 8.44
CA PHE A 182 -10.28 20.51 9.89
C PHE A 182 -11.59 20.20 10.63
N THR A 183 -12.70 20.86 10.25
CA THR A 183 -13.99 20.66 10.93
C THR A 183 -14.48 19.23 10.77
N PHE A 184 -14.38 18.66 9.56
CA PHE A 184 -14.76 17.28 9.30
C PHE A 184 -13.86 16.31 10.07
N ALA A 185 -12.55 16.56 10.15
CA ALA A 185 -11.62 15.72 10.89
C ALA A 185 -11.98 15.62 12.38
N ILE A 186 -12.38 16.72 13.03
CA ILE A 186 -12.81 16.69 14.44
C ILE A 186 -14.07 15.82 14.62
N ILE A 187 -15.08 16.02 13.78
CA ILE A 187 -16.33 15.23 13.82
C ILE A 187 -16.05 13.76 13.52
N PHE A 188 -15.24 13.50 12.50
CA PHE A 188 -14.86 12.16 12.07
C PHE A 188 -14.06 11.43 13.14
N LEU A 189 -13.09 12.10 13.77
CA LEU A 189 -12.29 11.54 14.86
C LEU A 189 -13.15 11.21 16.09
N ALA A 190 -14.10 12.09 16.43
CA ALA A 190 -15.05 11.84 17.51
C ALA A 190 -15.96 10.63 17.22
N ALA A 191 -16.49 10.52 16.01
CA ALA A 191 -17.33 9.39 15.60
C ALA A 191 -16.53 8.07 15.59
N LEU A 192 -15.27 8.11 15.13
CA LEU A 192 -14.43 6.93 15.03
C LEU A 192 -13.94 6.43 16.39
N HIS A 193 -13.49 7.33 17.27
CA HIS A 193 -12.72 6.96 18.46
C HIS A 193 -13.33 7.42 19.78
N GLY A 194 -14.49 8.09 19.75
CA GLY A 194 -15.14 8.62 20.95
C GLY A 194 -14.20 9.48 21.78
N PHE A 195 -14.10 9.24 23.09
CA PHE A 195 -13.21 10.04 23.96
C PHE A 195 -11.72 9.84 23.65
N SER A 196 -11.31 8.72 23.06
CA SER A 196 -9.90 8.52 22.68
C SER A 196 -9.40 9.54 21.64
N MET A 197 -10.31 10.29 21.00
CA MET A 197 -9.95 11.44 20.15
C MET A 197 -9.05 12.45 20.89
N PHE A 198 -9.23 12.64 22.20
CA PHE A 198 -8.44 13.61 22.96
C PHE A 198 -6.98 13.16 23.10
N LYS A 199 -6.76 11.86 23.28
CA LYS A 199 -5.40 11.26 23.31
C LYS A 199 -4.68 11.53 21.99
N VAL A 200 -5.37 11.27 20.87
CA VAL A 200 -4.87 11.56 19.52
C VAL A 200 -4.53 13.04 19.36
N ILE A 201 -5.44 13.94 19.71
CA ILE A 201 -5.22 15.39 19.58
C ILE A 201 -4.04 15.86 20.44
N VAL A 202 -3.85 15.32 21.65
CA VAL A 202 -2.69 15.65 22.50
C VAL A 202 -1.38 15.23 21.83
N ILE A 203 -1.28 14.02 21.29
CA ILE A 203 -0.10 13.55 20.54
C ILE A 203 0.19 14.48 19.37
N LEU A 204 -0.85 14.84 18.60
CA LEU A 204 -0.72 15.75 17.47
C LEU A 204 -0.25 17.13 17.92
N TRP A 205 -0.79 17.66 19.01
CA TRP A 205 -0.39 18.94 19.58
C TRP A 205 1.06 18.92 20.03
N ILE A 206 1.53 17.90 20.75
CA ILE A 206 2.93 17.77 21.16
C ILE A 206 3.83 17.78 19.92
N ASN A 207 3.51 16.96 18.90
CA ASN A 207 4.30 16.91 17.68
C ASN A 207 4.36 18.26 16.93
N TYR A 208 3.25 18.99 16.86
CA TYR A 208 3.22 20.33 16.27
C TYR A 208 4.13 21.32 17.02
N ASN A 209 4.14 21.25 18.36
CA ASN A 209 5.02 22.09 19.18
C ASN A 209 6.49 21.71 19.02
N ILE A 210 6.81 20.43 18.81
CA ILE A 210 8.17 19.98 18.48
C ILE A 210 8.66 20.67 17.21
N ALA A 211 7.83 20.76 16.17
CA ALA A 211 8.21 21.46 14.94
C ALA A 211 8.34 22.97 15.15
N THR A 212 7.34 23.60 15.77
CA THR A 212 7.15 25.06 15.70
C THR A 212 7.77 25.86 16.84
N ARG A 213 8.03 25.23 18.00
CA ARG A 213 8.53 25.93 19.20
C ARG A 213 9.95 25.55 19.61
N LEU A 214 10.46 24.40 19.18
CA LEU A 214 11.82 24.00 19.54
C LEU A 214 12.88 24.72 18.71
N PRO A 215 14.10 24.88 19.25
CA PRO A 215 15.25 25.31 18.46
C PRO A 215 15.45 24.40 17.26
N ARG A 216 15.62 25.00 16.08
CA ARG A 216 15.69 24.32 14.78
C ARG A 216 16.63 23.11 14.76
N ARG A 217 17.79 23.18 15.42
CA ARG A 217 18.79 22.10 15.45
C ARG A 217 18.29 20.82 16.13
N LEU A 218 17.36 20.97 17.08
CA LEU A 218 16.78 19.84 17.84
C LEU A 218 15.58 19.21 17.12
N VAL A 219 14.89 19.96 16.25
CA VAL A 219 13.64 19.53 15.60
C VAL A 219 13.75 18.13 14.97
N PRO A 220 14.77 17.81 14.13
CA PRO A 220 14.82 16.49 13.51
C PRO A 220 14.98 15.35 14.53
N ALA A 221 15.90 15.50 15.49
CA ALA A 221 16.17 14.46 16.48
C ALA A 221 14.96 14.23 17.40
N THR A 222 14.37 15.32 17.94
CA THR A 222 13.20 15.24 18.80
C THR A 222 11.99 14.70 18.05
N THR A 223 11.82 15.05 16.76
CA THR A 223 10.75 14.48 15.92
C THR A 223 10.87 12.96 15.83
N TRP A 224 12.05 12.44 15.49
CA TRP A 224 12.25 10.99 15.36
C TRP A 224 12.09 10.28 16.69
N VAL A 225 12.69 10.80 17.77
CA VAL A 225 12.59 10.20 19.11
C VAL A 225 11.14 10.18 19.59
N PHE A 226 10.41 11.29 19.48
CA PHE A 226 9.02 11.38 19.90
C PHE A 226 8.12 10.43 19.12
N ASN A 227 8.25 10.39 17.79
CA ASN A 227 7.39 9.59 16.93
C ASN A 227 7.67 8.09 17.08
N ILE A 228 8.93 7.68 17.21
CA ILE A 228 9.29 6.29 17.50
C ILE A 228 8.78 5.91 18.90
N ALA A 229 9.04 6.74 19.93
CA ALA A 229 8.54 6.49 21.28
C ALA A 229 7.00 6.37 21.30
N THR A 230 6.30 7.18 20.51
CA THR A 230 4.83 7.11 20.35
C THR A 230 4.39 5.76 19.76
N LEU A 231 5.07 5.23 18.73
CA LEU A 231 4.76 3.90 18.17
C LEU A 231 4.89 2.81 19.26
N PHE A 232 5.98 2.84 20.04
CA PHE A 232 6.18 1.89 21.14
C PHE A 232 5.14 2.05 22.25
N ALA A 233 4.89 3.29 22.68
CA ALA A 233 3.96 3.57 23.76
C ALA A 233 2.51 3.22 23.38
N ASN A 234 2.11 3.47 22.12
CA ASN A 234 0.80 3.08 21.60
C ASN A 234 0.57 1.57 21.68
N GLU A 235 1.57 0.76 21.29
CA GLU A 235 1.49 -0.70 21.31
C GLU A 235 1.56 -1.25 22.74
N ILE A 236 2.54 -0.82 23.54
CA ILE A 236 2.75 -1.30 24.92
C ILE A 236 1.57 -0.95 25.82
N CYS A 237 1.00 0.25 25.65
CA CYS A 237 -0.12 0.73 26.46
C CYS A 237 -1.49 0.48 25.81
N GLN A 238 -1.56 -0.22 24.67
CA GLN A 238 -2.80 -0.55 23.95
C GLN A 238 -3.73 0.66 23.76
N GLY A 239 -3.18 1.80 23.34
CA GLY A 239 -3.95 3.03 23.10
C GLY A 239 -4.33 3.85 24.36
N TYR A 240 -3.63 3.61 25.48
CA TYR A 240 -3.73 4.34 26.75
C TYR A 240 -5.14 4.35 27.34
N HIS A 241 -5.64 3.23 27.86
CA HIS A 241 -6.96 3.19 28.50
C HIS A 241 -7.09 4.23 29.62
N TYR A 242 -8.21 4.95 29.65
CA TYR A 242 -8.50 5.97 30.66
C TYR A 242 -8.54 5.37 32.06
N ARG A 243 -9.01 4.12 32.21
CA ARG A 243 -8.95 3.41 33.49
C ARG A 243 -7.52 3.25 34.01
N ASP A 244 -6.56 2.98 33.12
CA ASP A 244 -5.17 2.73 33.49
C ASP A 244 -4.48 4.05 33.85
N ILE A 245 -4.80 5.13 33.12
CA ILE A 245 -4.36 6.50 33.46
C ILE A 245 -4.91 6.92 34.82
N ALA A 246 -6.20 6.71 35.05
CA ALA A 246 -6.87 7.01 36.32
C ALA A 246 -6.23 6.26 37.49
N ALA A 247 -5.90 4.97 37.29
CA ALA A 247 -5.21 4.15 38.28
C ALA A 247 -3.88 4.78 38.73
N VAL A 248 -3.04 5.16 37.76
CA VAL A 248 -1.73 5.77 38.03
C VAL A 248 -1.90 7.08 38.79
N ILE A 249 -2.85 7.93 38.39
CA ILE A 249 -3.14 9.20 39.05
C ILE A 249 -3.65 8.98 40.48
N SER A 250 -4.47 7.94 40.71
CA SER A 250 -5.01 7.60 42.02
C SER A 250 -4.06 6.80 42.90
N GLY A 251 -2.79 6.64 42.51
CA GLY A 251 -1.79 5.87 43.25
C GLY A 251 -2.04 4.36 43.30
N THR A 252 -2.95 3.85 42.46
CA THR A 252 -3.28 2.43 42.36
C THR A 252 -2.47 1.80 41.24
N SER A 253 -1.82 0.66 41.49
CA SER A 253 -1.08 -0.04 40.44
C SER A 253 -2.04 -0.53 39.35
N PRO A 254 -1.83 -0.19 38.05
CA PRO A 254 -2.63 -0.71 36.95
C PRO A 254 -2.62 -2.25 36.86
N PHE A 255 -1.59 -2.90 37.39
CA PHE A 255 -1.50 -4.36 37.47
C PHE A 255 -2.52 -4.93 38.47
N LEU A 256 -2.71 -4.27 39.62
CA LEU A 256 -3.68 -4.70 40.63
C LEU A 256 -5.13 -4.56 40.14
N LEU A 257 -5.43 -3.56 39.32
CA LEU A 257 -6.75 -3.41 38.69
C LEU A 257 -7.14 -4.56 37.75
N ARG A 258 -6.15 -5.32 37.25
CA ARG A 258 -6.41 -6.47 36.39
C ARG A 258 -6.77 -7.74 37.16
N THR A 259 -6.52 -7.77 38.47
CA THR A 259 -6.66 -8.97 39.30
C THR A 259 -7.66 -8.80 40.45
N VAL A 260 -7.92 -7.58 40.90
CA VAL A 260 -8.84 -7.29 42.00
C VAL A 260 -9.79 -6.15 41.60
N PRO A 261 -11.11 -6.25 41.86
CA PRO A 261 -12.02 -5.13 41.68
C PRO A 261 -11.65 -4.03 42.68
N VAL A 262 -11.15 -2.90 42.18
CA VAL A 262 -10.90 -1.71 43.00
C VAL A 262 -12.00 -0.69 42.68
N HIS A 263 -12.84 -0.39 43.66
CA HIS A 263 -13.87 0.64 43.54
C HIS A 263 -13.26 1.99 43.93
N ASN A 264 -12.84 2.74 42.91
CA ASN A 264 -12.35 4.10 43.04
C ASN A 264 -13.09 4.96 42.01
N GLY A 265 -13.78 6.01 42.45
CA GLY A 265 -14.61 6.84 41.58
C GLY A 265 -13.88 7.42 40.37
N LEU A 266 -12.57 7.68 40.48
CA LEU A 266 -11.75 8.14 39.35
C LEU A 266 -11.51 7.02 38.32
N VAL A 267 -11.28 5.78 38.79
CA VAL A 267 -11.09 4.60 37.94
C VAL A 267 -12.41 4.22 37.26
N ASP A 268 -13.53 4.25 38.00
CA ASP A 268 -14.87 4.00 37.46
C ASP A 268 -15.23 5.01 36.36
N TRP A 269 -14.88 6.29 36.56
CA TRP A 269 -15.02 7.31 35.52
C TRP A 269 -14.13 7.03 34.31
N GLY A 270 -12.90 6.56 34.52
CA GLY A 270 -12.02 6.11 33.44
C GLY A 270 -12.60 4.95 32.62
N VAL A 271 -13.19 3.96 33.29
CA VAL A 271 -13.91 2.84 32.65
C VAL A 271 -15.11 3.35 31.85
N TRP A 272 -15.87 4.31 32.41
CA TRP A 272 -16.98 4.93 31.70
C TRP A 272 -16.49 5.64 30.43
N LEU A 273 -15.40 6.41 30.48
CA LEU A 273 -14.81 7.05 29.28
C LEU A 273 -14.36 6.02 28.23
N ASP A 274 -13.72 4.93 28.67
CA ASP A 274 -13.29 3.84 27.78
C ASP A 274 -14.48 3.10 27.13
N SER A 275 -15.67 3.11 27.75
CA SER A 275 -16.88 2.50 27.17
C SER A 275 -17.38 3.23 25.91
N TRP A 276 -17.08 4.52 25.79
CA TRP A 276 -17.40 5.36 24.64
C TRP A 276 -16.22 5.40 23.66
N SER A 277 -15.89 4.25 23.09
CA SER A 277 -14.73 4.08 22.21
C SER A 277 -14.99 4.37 20.72
N GLY A 278 -16.22 4.74 20.35
CA GLY A 278 -16.60 5.03 18.96
C GLY A 278 -16.73 3.79 18.09
N ILE A 279 -16.80 3.98 16.77
CA ILE A 279 -16.93 2.88 15.77
C ILE A 279 -15.70 1.96 15.78
N MET A 280 -14.51 2.52 16.02
CA MET A 280 -13.24 1.82 16.05
C MET A 280 -12.44 2.23 17.29
N GLY A 281 -12.67 1.54 18.41
CA GLY A 281 -12.00 1.85 19.68
C GLY A 281 -10.48 1.72 19.68
N ARG A 282 -9.93 0.90 18.77
CA ARG A 282 -8.49 0.64 18.62
C ARG A 282 -7.82 1.64 17.69
N TRP A 283 -7.82 2.91 18.09
CA TRP A 283 -7.22 3.99 17.31
C TRP A 283 -5.71 3.81 17.09
N GLU A 284 -5.03 3.16 18.04
CA GLU A 284 -3.59 2.97 18.05
C GLU A 284 -3.07 2.15 16.87
N VAL A 285 -3.85 1.17 16.38
CA VAL A 285 -3.47 0.26 15.29
C VAL A 285 -3.27 1.01 13.97
N LEU A 286 -4.17 1.94 13.66
CA LEU A 286 -4.14 2.70 12.41
C LEU A 286 -3.31 3.99 12.54
N PHE A 287 -2.95 4.37 13.78
CA PHE A 287 -2.17 5.56 14.06
C PHE A 287 -0.76 5.51 13.46
N ASN A 288 -0.22 4.32 13.16
CA ASN A 288 1.10 4.17 12.54
C ASN A 288 1.20 4.96 11.21
N ILE A 289 0.14 5.00 10.40
CA ILE A 289 0.12 5.82 9.17
C ILE A 289 0.17 7.32 9.52
N THR A 290 -0.51 7.71 10.60
CA THR A 290 -0.53 9.10 11.07
C THR A 290 0.87 9.54 11.51
N VAL A 291 1.64 8.70 12.21
CA VAL A 291 3.04 8.96 12.59
C VAL A 291 3.92 9.37 11.39
N LEU A 292 3.72 8.75 10.22
CA LEU A 292 4.45 9.13 9.01
C LEU A 292 4.11 10.57 8.58
N ARG A 293 2.87 11.01 8.76
CA ARG A 293 2.45 12.40 8.50
C ARG A 293 3.04 13.38 9.50
N LEU A 294 3.13 13.01 10.77
CA LEU A 294 3.75 13.83 11.82
C LEU A 294 5.20 14.14 11.48
N ILE A 295 5.97 13.10 11.17
CA ILE A 295 7.35 13.23 10.74
C ILE A 295 7.45 14.06 9.45
N SER A 296 6.54 13.83 8.49
CA SER A 296 6.52 14.61 7.24
C SER A 296 6.33 16.10 7.48
N PHE A 297 5.39 16.48 8.36
CA PHE A 297 5.11 17.88 8.69
C PHE A 297 6.34 18.53 9.34
N ASN A 298 6.92 17.89 10.37
CA ASN A 298 8.04 18.45 11.10
C ASN A 298 9.29 18.63 10.21
N LEU A 299 9.59 17.64 9.37
CA LEU A 299 10.74 17.70 8.46
C LEU A 299 10.50 18.67 7.30
N ASP A 300 9.28 18.72 6.74
CA ASP A 300 8.93 19.70 5.70
C ASP A 300 9.00 21.14 6.26
N TYR A 301 8.59 21.38 7.51
CA TYR A 301 8.74 22.67 8.21
C TYR A 301 10.20 23.00 8.49
N TYR A 302 10.98 22.03 8.98
CA TYR A 302 12.41 22.21 9.21
C TYR A 302 13.16 22.62 7.92
N TRP A 303 12.82 22.00 6.78
CA TRP A 303 13.44 22.33 5.49
C TRP A 303 12.93 23.64 4.90
N SER A 304 11.69 24.05 5.19
CA SER A 304 11.15 25.33 4.70
C SER A 304 11.91 26.54 5.25
N MET A 305 12.51 26.42 6.44
CA MET A 305 13.30 27.49 7.05
C MET A 305 14.57 27.84 6.26
N ASP A 306 15.15 26.89 5.51
CA ASP A 306 16.32 27.15 4.64
C ASP A 306 15.92 27.56 3.22
N HIS A 307 14.76 27.11 2.76
CA HIS A 307 14.37 27.20 1.36
C HIS A 307 13.16 28.13 1.21
N ARG A 308 13.41 29.37 0.76
CA ARG A 308 12.32 30.30 0.42
C ARG A 308 11.57 29.82 -0.83
N ARG A 309 10.30 29.45 -0.69
CA ARG A 309 9.39 29.04 -1.78
C ARG A 309 9.42 29.98 -2.97
N THR A 310 9.26 31.29 -2.74
CA THR A 310 9.20 32.33 -3.77
C THR A 310 10.42 32.28 -4.69
N SER A 311 11.60 32.12 -4.09
CA SER A 311 12.85 31.98 -4.84
C SER A 311 12.89 30.73 -5.73
N SER A 312 12.22 29.64 -5.36
CA SER A 312 12.24 28.40 -6.16
C SER A 312 11.28 28.43 -7.34
N ILE A 313 10.12 29.07 -7.18
CA ILE A 313 9.11 29.21 -8.25
C ILE A 313 9.56 30.28 -9.25
N GLU A 314 10.03 31.43 -8.77
CA GLU A 314 10.50 32.53 -9.63
C GLU A 314 11.75 32.14 -10.42
N LYS A 315 12.76 31.53 -9.78
CA LYS A 315 13.98 31.08 -10.47
C LYS A 315 13.70 30.06 -11.58
N LYS A 316 12.64 29.29 -11.46
CA LYS A 316 12.24 28.27 -12.45
C LYS A 316 11.11 28.74 -13.38
N GLN A 317 10.59 29.97 -13.19
CA GLN A 317 9.45 30.52 -13.94
C GLN A 317 8.24 29.58 -14.02
N LEU A 318 7.91 28.90 -12.91
CA LEU A 318 6.85 27.89 -12.88
C LEU A 318 5.47 28.51 -12.63
N ASP A 319 4.44 28.01 -13.31
CA ASP A 319 3.03 28.30 -12.98
C ASP A 319 2.64 27.54 -11.70
N PRO A 320 2.30 28.22 -10.59
CA PRO A 320 1.90 27.59 -9.33
C PRO A 320 0.67 26.68 -9.46
N ALA A 321 -0.22 26.95 -10.42
CA ALA A 321 -1.40 26.12 -10.68
C ALA A 321 -1.08 24.84 -11.48
N ALA A 322 0.10 24.79 -12.10
CA ALA A 322 0.52 23.72 -12.99
C ALA A 322 1.87 23.11 -12.57
N LEU A 323 2.12 22.96 -11.27
CA LEU A 323 3.35 22.33 -10.78
C LEU A 323 3.40 20.83 -11.10
N SER A 324 4.61 20.34 -11.40
CA SER A 324 4.87 18.90 -11.52
C SER A 324 4.69 18.19 -10.17
N GLU A 325 4.51 16.86 -10.16
CA GLU A 325 4.45 16.08 -8.91
C GLU A 325 5.69 16.33 -8.04
N GLN A 326 6.86 16.28 -8.66
CA GLN A 326 8.14 16.45 -7.98
C GLN A 326 8.26 17.85 -7.36
N ASP A 327 7.81 18.88 -8.06
CA ASP A 327 7.85 20.25 -7.56
C ASP A 327 6.86 20.45 -6.41
N ARG A 328 5.64 19.91 -6.48
CA ARG A 328 4.66 19.97 -5.37
C ARG A 328 5.19 19.38 -4.07
N VAL A 329 5.99 18.31 -4.19
CA VAL A 329 6.58 17.63 -3.04
C VAL A 329 7.83 18.37 -2.53
N LYS A 330 8.68 18.90 -3.42
CA LYS A 330 9.96 19.54 -3.04
C LYS A 330 9.82 21.00 -2.62
N ILE A 331 8.96 21.76 -3.26
CA ILE A 331 8.77 23.18 -2.96
C ILE A 331 8.04 23.31 -1.62
N PRO A 332 8.62 24.01 -0.62
CA PRO A 332 7.96 24.19 0.67
C PRO A 332 6.63 24.94 0.57
N ALA A 333 5.72 24.69 1.51
CA ALA A 333 4.51 25.50 1.67
C ALA A 333 4.87 26.93 2.14
N HIS A 334 3.91 27.86 2.12
CA HIS A 334 4.17 29.19 2.72
C HIS A 334 4.32 29.05 4.25
N GLU A 335 5.10 29.92 4.88
CA GLU A 335 5.32 29.88 6.34
C GLU A 335 4.00 29.94 7.12
N ARG A 336 3.05 30.78 6.68
CA ARG A 336 1.69 30.87 7.26
C ARG A 336 0.87 29.58 7.12
N ASP A 337 1.18 28.74 6.13
CA ASP A 337 0.44 27.51 5.86
C ASP A 337 0.79 26.43 6.91
N TYR A 338 1.94 26.54 7.59
CA TYR A 338 2.34 25.67 8.72
C TYR A 338 1.62 26.05 10.01
N SER A 339 0.30 26.16 9.95
CA SER A 339 -0.58 26.43 11.09
C SER A 339 -1.13 25.15 11.70
N PHE A 340 -1.52 25.20 12.98
CA PHE A 340 -2.08 24.05 13.69
C PHE A 340 -3.35 23.50 13.00
N ARG A 341 -4.21 24.38 12.45
CA ARG A 341 -5.41 23.98 11.71
C ARG A 341 -5.06 23.15 10.47
N ASN A 342 -4.14 23.65 9.65
CA ASN A 342 -3.74 22.99 8.41
C ASN A 342 -2.99 21.68 8.70
N TYR A 343 -2.17 21.66 9.76
CA TYR A 343 -1.52 20.45 10.26
C TYR A 343 -2.54 19.39 10.68
N LEU A 344 -3.56 19.75 11.47
CA LEU A 344 -4.58 18.80 11.92
C LEU A 344 -5.41 18.29 10.75
N ALA A 345 -5.83 19.19 9.84
CA ALA A 345 -6.52 18.84 8.61
C ALA A 345 -5.70 17.85 7.75
N TYR A 346 -4.38 18.02 7.68
CA TYR A 346 -3.48 17.11 6.96
C TYR A 346 -3.31 15.75 7.67
N ALA A 347 -2.97 15.77 8.96
CA ALA A 347 -2.71 14.57 9.74
C ALA A 347 -3.95 13.66 9.76
N LEU A 348 -5.13 14.27 9.94
CA LEU A 348 -6.42 13.59 10.05
C LEU A 348 -7.27 13.65 8.78
N TYR A 349 -6.67 13.90 7.61
CA TYR A 349 -7.41 13.98 6.35
C TYR A 349 -8.21 12.70 6.12
N ALA A 350 -9.53 12.80 6.24
CA ALA A 350 -10.43 11.65 6.41
C ALA A 350 -10.31 10.60 5.29
N PRO A 351 -10.24 10.97 3.99
CA PRO A 351 -10.10 10.01 2.91
C PRO A 351 -8.84 9.16 2.95
N LEU A 352 -7.83 9.50 3.75
CA LEU A 352 -6.59 8.74 3.86
C LEU A 352 -6.19 8.47 5.33
N TYR A 353 -7.05 8.81 6.31
CA TYR A 353 -6.70 8.75 7.74
C TYR A 353 -6.55 7.30 8.23
N LEU A 354 -7.54 6.46 7.93
CA LEU A 354 -7.60 5.08 8.40
C LEU A 354 -6.57 4.19 7.73
N THR A 355 -6.55 4.23 6.40
CA THR A 355 -5.57 3.54 5.57
C THR A 355 -5.57 4.21 4.20
N GLY A 356 -4.52 4.02 3.42
CA GLY A 356 -4.40 4.60 2.09
C GLY A 356 -3.02 5.13 1.79
N PRO A 357 -2.84 5.70 0.59
CA PRO A 357 -1.57 6.30 0.20
C PRO A 357 -1.09 7.40 1.16
N ILE A 358 0.20 7.39 1.43
CA ILE A 358 0.90 8.40 2.21
C ILE A 358 1.17 9.61 1.31
N LEU A 359 0.72 10.77 1.78
CA LEU A 359 0.91 12.07 1.14
C LEU A 359 1.80 12.93 2.04
N THR A 360 2.66 13.77 1.46
CA THR A 360 3.49 14.71 2.25
C THR A 360 2.73 16.01 2.52
N PHE A 361 3.17 16.79 3.50
CA PHE A 361 2.47 18.03 3.87
C PHE A 361 2.51 19.06 2.73
N ASN A 362 3.69 19.25 2.12
CA ASN A 362 3.83 20.19 1.00
C ASN A 362 2.92 19.84 -0.19
N ASP A 363 2.82 18.55 -0.52
CA ASP A 363 1.96 18.11 -1.63
C ASP A 363 0.48 18.32 -1.27
N TYR A 364 0.07 17.96 -0.05
CA TYR A 364 -1.29 18.21 0.44
C TYR A 364 -1.70 19.68 0.32
N ILE A 365 -0.91 20.60 0.88
CA ILE A 365 -1.21 22.04 0.83
C ILE A 365 -1.24 22.56 -0.61
N SER A 366 -0.31 22.11 -1.45
CA SER A 366 -0.29 22.48 -2.87
C SER A 366 -1.57 22.08 -3.59
N GLN A 367 -2.09 20.87 -3.33
CA GLN A 367 -3.32 20.36 -3.94
C GLN A 367 -4.60 21.00 -3.38
N LEU A 368 -4.61 21.40 -2.10
CA LEU A 368 -5.71 22.17 -1.54
C LEU A 368 -5.82 23.54 -2.21
N ARG A 369 -4.67 24.19 -2.45
CA ARG A 369 -4.56 25.50 -3.10
C ARG A 369 -4.92 25.43 -4.59
N TYR A 370 -4.37 24.48 -5.32
CA TYR A 370 -4.64 24.27 -6.74
C TYR A 370 -5.02 22.82 -7.02
N ARG A 371 -6.22 22.61 -7.57
CA ARG A 371 -6.69 21.25 -7.89
C ARG A 371 -5.76 20.62 -8.94
N PRO A 372 -5.25 19.40 -8.73
CA PRO A 372 -4.42 18.73 -9.73
C PRO A 372 -5.16 18.50 -11.04
N HIS A 373 -4.53 18.86 -12.15
CA HIS A 373 -5.01 18.58 -13.50
C HIS A 373 -5.10 17.08 -13.81
N SER A 374 -4.40 16.22 -13.05
CA SER A 374 -4.49 14.77 -13.19
C SER A 374 -5.84 14.18 -12.77
N ILE A 375 -6.70 14.93 -12.08
CA ILE A 375 -8.01 14.44 -11.62
C ILE A 375 -9.08 14.77 -12.67
N GLU A 376 -9.33 13.81 -13.55
CA GLU A 376 -10.39 13.86 -14.57
C GLU A 376 -11.53 12.92 -14.21
N THR A 377 -12.78 13.37 -14.34
CA THR A 377 -13.97 12.56 -13.99
C THR A 377 -13.98 11.21 -14.70
N ASN A 378 -13.72 11.17 -16.02
CA ASN A 378 -13.69 9.93 -16.79
C ASN A 378 -12.57 8.97 -16.35
N ARG A 379 -11.45 9.48 -15.85
CA ARG A 379 -10.36 8.67 -15.29
C ARG A 379 -10.76 8.10 -13.93
N THR A 380 -11.33 8.93 -13.06
CA THR A 380 -11.81 8.51 -11.74
C THR A 380 -12.90 7.45 -11.84
N VAL A 381 -13.85 7.57 -12.79
CA VAL A 381 -14.88 6.54 -13.04
C VAL A 381 -14.24 5.22 -13.47
N ARG A 382 -13.27 5.24 -14.40
CA ARG A 382 -12.55 4.02 -14.81
C ARG A 382 -11.76 3.41 -13.64
N TYR A 383 -11.17 4.23 -12.78
CA TYR A 383 -10.49 3.76 -11.56
C TYR A 383 -11.47 3.10 -10.58
N ALA A 384 -12.67 3.68 -10.40
CA ALA A 384 -13.74 3.09 -9.58
C ALA A 384 -14.19 1.73 -10.13
N VAL A 385 -14.41 1.62 -11.44
CA VAL A 385 -14.72 0.33 -12.09
C VAL A 385 -13.60 -0.68 -11.87
N ARG A 386 -12.33 -0.27 -11.98
CA ARG A 386 -11.19 -1.16 -11.68
C ARG A 386 -11.22 -1.66 -10.25
N PHE A 387 -11.51 -0.79 -9.28
CA PHE A 387 -11.67 -1.17 -7.88
C PHE A 387 -12.78 -2.20 -7.70
N LEU A 388 -13.95 -2.00 -8.30
CA LEU A 388 -15.07 -2.94 -8.23
C LEU A 388 -14.72 -4.31 -8.85
N LEU A 389 -13.98 -4.34 -9.97
CA LEU A 389 -13.49 -5.59 -10.56
C LEU A 389 -12.49 -6.31 -9.65
N CYS A 390 -11.61 -5.58 -8.96
CA CYS A 390 -10.72 -6.16 -7.96
C CYS A 390 -11.49 -6.71 -6.75
N LEU A 391 -12.54 -6.00 -6.30
CA LEU A 391 -13.39 -6.44 -5.20
C LEU A 391 -14.14 -7.71 -5.58
N LEU A 392 -14.74 -7.74 -6.78
CA LEU A 392 -15.37 -8.93 -7.33
C LEU A 392 -14.39 -10.11 -7.42
N CYS A 393 -13.15 -9.88 -7.85
CA CYS A 393 -12.12 -10.91 -7.89
C CYS A 393 -11.83 -11.49 -6.50
N MET A 394 -11.71 -10.64 -5.47
CA MET A 394 -11.53 -11.09 -4.08
C MET A 394 -12.72 -11.92 -3.61
N GLU A 395 -13.96 -11.42 -3.82
CA GLU A 395 -15.15 -12.18 -3.44
C GLU A 395 -15.16 -13.54 -4.16
N LEU A 396 -14.97 -13.61 -5.48
CA LEU A 396 -14.95 -14.88 -6.21
C LEU A 396 -13.89 -15.85 -5.68
N ILE A 397 -12.67 -15.38 -5.39
CA ILE A 397 -11.62 -16.24 -4.82
C ILE A 397 -12.08 -16.81 -3.47
N LEU A 398 -12.62 -15.98 -2.57
CA LEU A 398 -13.07 -16.44 -1.25
C LEU A 398 -14.29 -17.38 -1.31
N HIS A 399 -15.10 -17.32 -2.37
CA HIS A 399 -16.22 -18.24 -2.59
C HIS A 399 -15.79 -19.60 -3.17
N PHE A 400 -14.63 -19.69 -3.82
CA PHE A 400 -14.22 -20.92 -4.51
C PHE A 400 -12.94 -21.55 -3.94
N VAL A 401 -12.13 -20.80 -3.21
CA VAL A 401 -10.80 -21.19 -2.75
C VAL A 401 -10.65 -20.84 -1.26
N TYR A 402 -10.97 -21.82 -0.40
CA TYR A 402 -11.06 -21.68 1.06
C TYR A 402 -9.70 -21.83 1.77
N VAL A 403 -8.68 -21.14 1.27
CA VAL A 403 -7.29 -21.29 1.75
C VAL A 403 -7.14 -20.87 3.21
N GLY A 404 -7.80 -19.80 3.62
CA GLY A 404 -7.76 -19.33 5.00
C GLY A 404 -8.40 -20.36 5.93
N ALA A 405 -9.52 -20.95 5.53
CA ALA A 405 -10.23 -21.94 6.34
C ALA A 405 -9.41 -23.22 6.48
N ILE A 406 -8.82 -23.70 5.38
CA ILE A 406 -7.91 -24.84 5.37
C ILE A 406 -6.70 -24.59 6.27
N SER A 407 -6.11 -23.40 6.23
CA SER A 407 -4.94 -23.08 7.04
C SER A 407 -5.28 -22.99 8.53
N SER A 408 -6.46 -22.50 8.89
CA SER A 408 -6.89 -22.37 10.29
C SER A 408 -7.38 -23.69 10.91
N SER A 409 -7.71 -24.70 10.10
CA SER A 409 -8.26 -25.98 10.58
C SER A 409 -7.20 -27.00 11.05
N LEU A 410 -5.96 -26.58 11.29
CA LEU A 410 -4.83 -27.45 11.69
C LEU A 410 -4.73 -28.72 10.82
N PRO A 411 -4.56 -28.55 9.49
CA PRO A 411 -4.54 -29.68 8.58
C PRO A 411 -3.32 -30.58 8.82
N VAL A 412 -3.49 -31.89 8.67
CA VAL A 412 -2.36 -32.83 8.58
C VAL A 412 -1.68 -32.58 7.23
N TRP A 413 -0.59 -31.82 7.23
CA TRP A 413 0.09 -31.37 5.99
C TRP A 413 0.48 -32.52 5.06
N ASP A 414 0.85 -33.67 5.63
CA ASP A 414 1.25 -34.87 4.89
C ASP A 414 0.10 -35.52 4.09
N SER A 415 -1.15 -35.15 4.36
CA SER A 415 -2.32 -35.62 3.60
C SER A 415 -2.49 -34.92 2.24
N TYR A 416 -1.73 -33.85 1.99
CA TYR A 416 -1.80 -33.08 0.76
C TYR A 416 -0.61 -33.41 -0.14
N THR A 417 -0.88 -33.47 -1.45
CA THR A 417 0.20 -33.56 -2.44
C THR A 417 1.04 -32.27 -2.45
N PRO A 418 2.33 -32.32 -2.84
CA PRO A 418 3.17 -31.12 -2.98
C PRO A 418 2.55 -30.05 -3.88
N ALA A 419 1.84 -30.46 -4.93
CA ALA A 419 1.13 -29.56 -5.84
C ALA A 419 -0.03 -28.82 -5.16
N GLN A 420 -0.83 -29.53 -4.34
CA GLN A 420 -1.92 -28.93 -3.58
C GLN A 420 -1.40 -27.92 -2.56
N LEU A 421 -0.41 -28.30 -1.75
CA LEU A 421 0.18 -27.40 -0.77
C LEU A 421 0.77 -26.14 -1.43
N SER A 422 1.54 -26.32 -2.51
CA SER A 422 2.19 -25.21 -3.20
C SER A 422 1.19 -24.25 -3.85
N LEU A 423 0.11 -24.77 -4.44
CA LEU A 423 -0.90 -23.93 -5.09
C LEU A 423 -1.85 -23.28 -4.09
N LEU A 424 -2.21 -23.94 -2.98
CA LEU A 424 -2.91 -23.29 -1.87
C LEU A 424 -2.06 -22.15 -1.28
N SER A 425 -0.77 -22.39 -1.12
CA SER A 425 0.20 -21.39 -0.69
C SER A 425 0.26 -20.18 -1.62
N PHE A 426 0.31 -20.45 -2.92
CA PHE A 426 0.30 -19.41 -3.94
C PHE A 426 -1.01 -18.60 -3.91
N GLN A 427 -2.17 -19.25 -3.76
CA GLN A 427 -3.46 -18.56 -3.63
C GLN A 427 -3.52 -17.70 -2.36
N ASN A 428 -2.93 -18.16 -1.25
CA ASN A 428 -2.82 -17.35 -0.04
C ASN A 428 -2.07 -16.03 -0.30
N LEU A 429 -0.95 -16.09 -1.05
CA LEU A 429 -0.19 -14.88 -1.42
C LEU A 429 -1.02 -13.91 -2.28
N ILE A 430 -1.88 -14.42 -3.16
CA ILE A 430 -2.81 -13.60 -3.94
C ILE A 430 -3.86 -12.94 -3.02
N ILE A 431 -4.43 -13.69 -2.07
CA ILE A 431 -5.39 -13.18 -1.08
C ILE A 431 -4.73 -12.07 -0.23
N ILE A 432 -3.48 -12.27 0.24
CA ILE A 432 -2.71 -11.25 0.96
C ILE A 432 -2.46 -10.01 0.09
N TRP A 433 -2.19 -10.17 -1.20
CA TRP A 433 -2.06 -9.01 -2.08
C TRP A 433 -3.40 -8.26 -2.24
N LEU A 434 -4.50 -8.98 -2.46
CA LEU A 434 -5.84 -8.40 -2.61
C LEU A 434 -6.34 -7.71 -1.34
N LYS A 435 -6.12 -8.31 -0.15
CA LYS A 435 -6.57 -7.75 1.13
C LYS A 435 -5.94 -6.39 1.43
N LEU A 436 -4.73 -6.14 0.94
CA LEU A 436 -4.04 -4.85 1.06
C LEU A 436 -4.38 -3.91 -0.10
N LEU A 437 -4.53 -4.46 -1.31
CA LEU A 437 -4.90 -3.71 -2.51
C LEU A 437 -6.23 -2.98 -2.33
N LEU A 438 -7.25 -3.67 -1.81
CA LEU A 438 -8.62 -3.16 -1.79
C LEU A 438 -8.79 -1.92 -0.90
N PRO A 439 -8.38 -1.93 0.38
CA PRO A 439 -8.40 -0.71 1.19
C PRO A 439 -7.60 0.41 0.54
N TRP A 440 -6.35 0.17 0.12
CA TRP A 440 -5.53 1.24 -0.47
C TRP A 440 -6.13 1.85 -1.73
N ARG A 441 -6.74 1.04 -2.60
CA ARG A 441 -7.49 1.55 -3.77
C ARG A 441 -8.74 2.30 -3.38
N PHE A 442 -9.49 1.81 -2.39
CA PHE A 442 -10.71 2.45 -1.93
C PHE A 442 -10.43 3.86 -1.38
N PHE A 443 -9.50 3.98 -0.45
CA PHE A 443 -9.15 5.27 0.16
C PHE A 443 -8.48 6.22 -0.85
N ARG A 444 -7.71 5.69 -1.81
CA ARG A 444 -7.25 6.48 -2.96
C ARG A 444 -8.43 7.00 -3.80
N LEU A 445 -9.39 6.14 -4.14
CA LEU A 445 -10.60 6.55 -4.88
C LEU A 445 -11.35 7.65 -4.14
N TRP A 446 -11.50 7.52 -2.82
CA TRP A 446 -12.11 8.57 -1.99
C TRP A 446 -11.38 9.90 -2.10
N SER A 447 -10.05 9.87 -1.98
CA SER A 447 -9.23 11.07 -2.16
C SER A 447 -9.38 11.70 -3.56
N LEU A 448 -9.43 10.87 -4.62
CA LEU A 448 -9.60 11.35 -6.01
C LEU A 448 -10.97 12.01 -6.23
N VAL A 449 -12.04 11.45 -5.64
CA VAL A 449 -13.39 12.02 -5.70
C VAL A 449 -13.44 13.34 -4.93
N ASP A 450 -12.74 13.45 -3.80
CA ASP A 450 -12.63 14.70 -3.04
C ASP A 450 -11.82 15.77 -3.80
N GLY A 451 -10.82 15.36 -4.58
CA GLY A 451 -10.01 16.24 -5.43
C GLY A 451 -8.54 16.33 -5.02
N ILE A 452 -8.02 15.32 -4.33
CA ILE A 452 -6.60 15.14 -4.03
C ILE A 452 -6.12 13.85 -4.75
N ASP A 453 -5.00 13.92 -5.44
CA ASP A 453 -4.38 12.81 -6.17
C ASP A 453 -3.15 12.31 -5.43
N PRO A 454 -3.27 11.29 -4.57
CA PRO A 454 -2.13 10.65 -3.97
C PRO A 454 -1.58 9.50 -4.85
N PRO A 455 -0.35 9.01 -4.62
CA PRO A 455 0.25 7.93 -5.42
C PRO A 455 -0.52 6.60 -5.33
N GLU A 456 -0.56 5.82 -6.41
CA GLU A 456 -1.04 4.43 -6.37
C GLU A 456 -0.07 3.54 -5.59
N ASN A 457 -0.56 2.76 -4.63
CA ASN A 457 0.26 1.90 -3.77
C ASN A 457 0.64 0.55 -4.38
N MET A 458 -0.19 -0.01 -5.25
CA MET A 458 0.09 -1.30 -5.90
C MET A 458 0.19 -1.10 -7.41
N VAL A 459 1.42 -1.02 -7.90
CA VAL A 459 1.67 -0.77 -9.34
C VAL A 459 1.37 -2.01 -10.17
N ARG A 460 1.80 -3.18 -9.69
CA ARG A 460 1.69 -4.45 -10.40
C ARG A 460 1.08 -5.52 -9.51
N CYS A 461 0.48 -6.54 -10.13
CA CYS A 461 0.09 -7.75 -9.40
C CYS A 461 1.33 -8.46 -8.86
N VAL A 462 1.23 -9.12 -7.71
CA VAL A 462 2.33 -9.91 -7.12
C VAL A 462 2.91 -10.92 -8.11
N THR A 463 2.08 -11.51 -8.95
CA THR A 463 2.45 -12.46 -10.01
C THR A 463 3.04 -11.81 -11.26
N ASN A 464 3.22 -10.49 -11.28
CA ASN A 464 3.85 -9.74 -12.34
C ASN A 464 5.08 -8.98 -11.80
N ASN A 465 5.89 -9.62 -10.96
CA ASN A 465 7.16 -9.10 -10.45
C ASN A 465 8.22 -10.21 -10.42
N PHE A 466 9.25 -10.11 -11.27
CA PHE A 466 10.38 -11.06 -11.31
C PHE A 466 11.62 -10.57 -10.54
N SER A 467 11.61 -9.31 -10.10
CA SER A 467 12.73 -8.65 -9.42
C SER A 467 12.28 -8.22 -8.04
N THR A 468 13.04 -8.63 -7.02
CA THR A 468 12.77 -8.31 -5.62
C THR A 468 12.91 -6.81 -5.38
N LEU A 469 13.94 -6.19 -5.95
CA LEU A 469 14.12 -4.73 -5.88
C LEU A 469 12.95 -3.95 -6.49
N SER A 470 12.44 -4.44 -7.62
CA SER A 470 11.36 -3.79 -8.36
C SER A 470 10.02 -3.99 -7.63
N PHE A 471 9.80 -5.19 -7.06
CA PHE A 471 8.69 -5.51 -6.17
C PHE A 471 8.59 -4.52 -5.00
N TRP A 472 9.65 -4.30 -4.23
CA TRP A 472 9.62 -3.36 -3.09
C TRP A 472 9.43 -1.89 -3.47
N ARG A 473 9.75 -1.50 -4.71
CA ARG A 473 9.45 -0.15 -5.24
C ARG A 473 8.00 -0.04 -5.72
N GLY A 474 7.41 -1.14 -6.18
CA GLY A 474 6.04 -1.21 -6.71
C GLY A 474 4.98 -1.58 -5.68
N TRP A 475 5.38 -2.19 -4.56
CA TRP A 475 4.56 -2.53 -3.40
C TRP A 475 4.55 -1.38 -2.39
N HIS A 476 3.37 -1.02 -1.89
CA HIS A 476 3.17 0.10 -0.98
C HIS A 476 3.94 1.36 -1.41
N ARG A 477 3.83 1.73 -2.70
CA ARG A 477 4.69 2.72 -3.35
C ARG A 477 4.73 4.09 -2.66
N SER A 478 3.63 4.57 -2.07
CA SER A 478 3.64 5.83 -1.33
C SER A 478 4.58 5.76 -0.12
N TYR A 479 4.62 4.62 0.56
CA TYR A 479 5.52 4.38 1.69
C TYR A 479 6.97 4.29 1.23
N ASN A 480 7.25 3.61 0.12
CA ASN A 480 8.59 3.61 -0.48
C ASN A 480 9.07 5.03 -0.81
N LYS A 481 8.21 5.86 -1.43
CA LYS A 481 8.52 7.28 -1.69
C LYS A 481 8.78 8.06 -0.40
N TRP A 482 8.01 7.79 0.65
CA TRP A 482 8.16 8.41 1.96
C TRP A 482 9.52 8.04 2.60
N LEU A 483 9.87 6.75 2.65
CA LEU A 483 11.16 6.25 3.14
C LEU A 483 12.33 6.89 2.39
N ILE A 484 12.20 7.00 1.06
CA ILE A 484 13.22 7.63 0.22
C ILE A 484 13.41 9.10 0.62
N ARG A 485 12.32 9.85 0.79
CA ARG A 485 12.37 11.28 1.09
C ARG A 485 12.89 11.59 2.50
N TYR A 486 12.38 10.90 3.51
CA TYR A 486 12.59 11.28 4.91
C TYR A 486 13.69 10.48 5.63
N ILE A 487 14.13 9.35 5.07
CA ILE A 487 15.21 8.54 5.64
C ILE A 487 16.38 8.46 4.66
N TRP A 488 16.16 7.92 3.46
CA TRP A 488 17.24 7.57 2.54
C TRP A 488 18.04 8.78 2.02
N ILE A 489 17.35 9.81 1.53
CA ILE A 489 17.99 11.01 0.98
C ILE A 489 18.75 11.77 2.08
N PRO A 490 18.17 12.04 3.28
CA PRO A 490 18.91 12.64 4.39
C PRO A 490 20.14 11.85 4.86
N LEU A 491 20.11 10.52 4.77
CA LEU A 491 21.28 9.68 5.07
C LEU A 491 22.37 9.71 3.99
N GLY A 492 22.16 10.44 2.88
CA GLY A 492 23.12 10.63 1.78
C GLY A 492 22.89 9.75 0.55
N GLY A 493 21.81 8.95 0.51
CA GLY A 493 21.47 8.10 -0.65
C GLY A 493 22.49 6.99 -0.97
N ALA A 494 22.34 6.36 -2.14
CA ALA A 494 23.27 5.33 -2.62
C ALA A 494 24.54 5.96 -3.22
N SER A 495 25.69 5.54 -2.72
CA SER A 495 26.98 5.76 -3.37
C SER A 495 27.87 4.56 -3.10
N PHE A 496 28.52 4.07 -4.16
CA PHE A 496 29.44 2.92 -4.11
C PHE A 496 30.82 3.28 -4.68
N ALA A 497 31.16 4.57 -4.69
CA ALA A 497 32.42 5.07 -5.23
C ALA A 497 33.62 4.73 -4.32
N THR A 498 33.39 4.58 -3.02
CA THR A 498 34.39 4.29 -1.99
C THR A 498 33.84 3.26 -1.01
N LEU A 499 34.69 2.44 -0.39
CA LEU A 499 34.29 1.49 0.65
C LEU A 499 33.42 2.13 1.75
N TYR A 500 33.81 3.32 2.22
CA TYR A 500 33.03 4.10 3.18
C TYR A 500 31.61 4.41 2.67
N SER A 501 31.47 4.86 1.42
CA SER A 501 30.17 5.15 0.83
C SER A 501 29.30 3.90 0.65
N SER A 502 29.93 2.75 0.32
CA SER A 502 29.25 1.46 0.21
C SER A 502 28.72 1.00 1.57
N LEU A 503 29.53 1.08 2.62
CA LEU A 503 29.12 0.78 3.99
C LEU A 503 28.00 1.70 4.47
N ARG A 504 28.07 3.01 4.16
CA ARG A 504 26.99 3.96 4.45
C ARG A 504 25.70 3.60 3.73
N SER A 505 25.78 3.17 2.46
CA SER A 505 24.61 2.73 1.69
C SER A 505 23.98 1.47 2.28
N ILE A 506 24.79 0.48 2.68
CA ILE A 506 24.32 -0.74 3.36
C ILE A 506 23.68 -0.40 4.71
N ALA A 507 24.33 0.42 5.52
CA ALA A 507 23.78 0.90 6.79
C ALA A 507 22.44 1.63 6.59
N GLY A 508 22.34 2.47 5.55
CA GLY A 508 21.09 3.13 5.19
C GLY A 508 19.96 2.15 4.83
N TYR A 509 20.26 1.06 4.11
CA TYR A 509 19.28 0.00 3.86
C TYR A 509 18.86 -0.69 5.15
N LEU A 510 19.81 -1.04 6.03
CA LEU A 510 19.50 -1.66 7.33
C LEU A 510 18.62 -0.75 8.19
N ILE A 511 18.90 0.55 8.25
CA ILE A 511 18.08 1.54 8.97
C ILE A 511 16.66 1.58 8.40
N ILE A 512 16.51 1.62 7.06
CA ILE A 512 15.20 1.63 6.42
C ILE A 512 14.41 0.37 6.76
N PHE A 513 14.99 -0.83 6.61
CA PHE A 513 14.29 -2.08 6.88
C PHE A 513 13.98 -2.27 8.37
N THR A 514 14.86 -1.81 9.27
CA THR A 514 14.58 -1.77 10.70
C THR A 514 13.40 -0.85 11.01
N PHE A 515 13.37 0.37 10.43
CA PHE A 515 12.22 1.25 10.59
C PHE A 515 10.93 0.65 10.02
N VAL A 516 11.01 -0.03 8.86
CA VAL A 516 9.86 -0.74 8.27
C VAL A 516 9.33 -1.80 9.23
N ALA A 517 10.20 -2.59 9.86
CA ALA A 517 9.80 -3.58 10.86
C ALA A 517 9.12 -2.90 12.07
N LEU A 518 9.79 -1.91 12.67
CA LEU A 518 9.27 -1.16 13.83
C LEU A 518 7.92 -0.49 13.56
N TRP A 519 7.71 0.01 12.35
CA TRP A 519 6.46 0.65 11.95
C TRP A 519 5.31 -0.35 11.72
N HIS A 520 5.63 -1.57 11.30
CA HIS A 520 4.62 -2.59 11.03
C HIS A 520 4.11 -3.24 12.32
N ASP A 521 5.00 -3.76 13.16
CA ASP A 521 4.71 -4.34 14.48
C ASP A 521 6.05 -4.62 15.20
N ILE A 522 6.06 -4.45 16.52
CA ILE A 522 7.24 -4.53 17.40
C ILE A 522 7.68 -5.98 17.64
N GLN A 523 6.89 -6.97 17.23
CA GLN A 523 7.27 -8.39 17.34
C GLN A 523 8.62 -8.68 16.65
N LEU A 524 9.55 -9.26 17.42
CA LEU A 524 10.90 -9.65 16.96
C LEU A 524 10.89 -10.51 15.69
N ARG A 525 9.82 -11.28 15.45
CA ARG A 525 9.64 -12.10 14.25
C ARG A 525 9.65 -11.27 12.96
N LEU A 526 9.02 -10.09 12.96
CA LEU A 526 8.99 -9.19 11.79
C LEU A 526 10.35 -8.54 11.54
N LEU A 527 11.11 -8.26 12.59
CA LEU A 527 12.48 -7.75 12.47
C LEU A 527 13.40 -8.78 11.81
N ILE A 528 13.36 -10.03 12.28
CA ILE A 528 14.13 -11.14 11.68
C ILE A 528 13.73 -11.32 10.21
N TRP A 529 12.43 -11.31 9.92
CA TRP A 529 11.93 -11.39 8.55
C TRP A 529 12.44 -10.24 7.68
N ALA A 530 12.41 -9.00 8.16
CA ALA A 530 12.90 -7.84 7.41
C ALA A 530 14.39 -7.95 7.07
N TRP A 531 15.21 -8.45 8.00
CA TRP A 531 16.64 -8.67 7.75
C TRP A 531 16.90 -9.83 6.78
N LEU A 532 16.11 -10.90 6.85
CA LEU A 532 16.16 -11.98 5.85
C LEU A 532 15.83 -11.47 4.45
N ILE A 533 14.88 -10.55 4.30
CA ILE A 533 14.59 -9.91 3.01
C ILE A 533 15.80 -9.14 2.48
N VAL A 534 16.54 -8.41 3.32
CA VAL A 534 17.76 -7.72 2.92
C VAL A 534 18.80 -8.72 2.39
N LEU A 535 18.99 -9.83 3.10
CA LEU A 535 19.87 -10.91 2.66
C LEU A 535 19.42 -11.49 1.30
N PHE A 536 18.11 -11.68 1.10
CA PHE A 536 17.55 -12.18 -0.16
C PHE A 536 17.63 -11.19 -1.32
N ILE A 537 17.82 -9.90 -1.07
CA ILE A 537 18.06 -8.93 -2.16
C ILE A 537 19.50 -9.02 -2.69
N LEU A 538 20.47 -9.46 -1.88
CA LEU A 538 21.90 -9.47 -2.24
C LEU A 538 22.21 -10.31 -3.50
N PRO A 539 21.70 -11.55 -3.66
CA PRO A 539 21.93 -12.33 -4.88
C PRO A 539 21.53 -11.58 -6.16
N GLU A 540 20.39 -10.88 -6.15
CA GLU A 540 19.94 -10.08 -7.30
C GLU A 540 20.91 -8.93 -7.57
N VAL A 541 21.36 -8.22 -6.53
CA VAL A 541 22.30 -7.10 -6.66
C VAL A 541 23.65 -7.57 -7.21
N LEU A 542 24.21 -8.63 -6.64
CA LEU A 542 25.48 -9.22 -7.08
C LEU A 542 25.37 -9.72 -8.53
N ALA A 543 24.28 -10.43 -8.86
CA ALA A 543 24.04 -10.88 -10.22
C ALA A 543 23.96 -9.70 -11.21
N ARG A 544 23.30 -8.59 -10.86
CA ARG A 544 23.25 -7.38 -11.70
C ARG A 544 24.62 -6.71 -11.88
N MET A 545 25.52 -6.84 -10.91
CA MET A 545 26.88 -6.29 -10.98
C MET A 545 27.81 -7.15 -11.85
N PHE A 546 27.77 -8.46 -11.68
CA PHE A 546 28.70 -9.37 -12.37
C PHE A 546 28.15 -9.89 -13.70
N VAL A 547 26.84 -10.16 -13.81
CA VAL A 547 26.23 -10.77 -14.99
C VAL A 547 25.88 -9.72 -16.03
N THR A 548 26.81 -9.48 -16.95
CA THR A 548 26.63 -8.51 -18.05
C THR A 548 26.37 -9.18 -19.39
N LYS A 549 25.73 -8.45 -20.31
CA LYS A 549 25.51 -8.89 -21.71
C LYS A 549 26.82 -9.29 -22.42
N LYS A 550 27.95 -8.70 -22.03
CA LYS A 550 29.28 -9.00 -22.58
C LYS A 550 29.71 -10.45 -22.32
N MET A 551 29.37 -11.02 -21.16
CA MET A 551 29.75 -12.41 -20.82
C MET A 551 29.08 -13.45 -21.73
N PHE A 552 27.98 -13.08 -22.39
CA PHE A 552 27.26 -13.95 -23.32
C PHE A 552 27.62 -13.67 -24.79
N GLY A 553 28.80 -13.09 -25.05
CA GLY A 553 29.24 -12.75 -26.41
C GLY A 553 28.33 -11.76 -27.12
N GLY A 554 27.59 -10.93 -26.37
CA GLY A 554 26.62 -9.98 -26.93
C GLY A 554 25.28 -10.59 -27.36
N ASN A 555 25.10 -11.93 -27.26
CA ASN A 555 23.88 -12.61 -27.66
C ASN A 555 22.71 -12.28 -26.71
N GLU A 556 21.76 -11.49 -27.19
CA GLU A 556 20.61 -11.01 -26.42
C GLU A 556 19.70 -12.13 -25.94
N THR A 557 19.52 -13.18 -26.75
CA THR A 557 18.65 -14.30 -26.37
C THR A 557 19.27 -15.07 -25.23
N ARG A 558 20.57 -15.40 -25.29
CA ARG A 558 21.26 -16.12 -24.20
C ARG A 558 21.29 -15.30 -22.91
N TYR A 559 21.58 -14.00 -23.01
CA TYR A 559 21.53 -13.09 -21.87
C TYR A 559 20.13 -13.05 -21.24
N ARG A 560 19.07 -12.89 -22.05
CA ARG A 560 17.69 -12.90 -21.56
C ARG A 560 17.32 -14.22 -20.88
N MET A 561 17.71 -15.37 -21.46
CA MET A 561 17.44 -16.68 -20.84
C MET A 561 18.12 -16.80 -19.47
N ALA A 562 19.38 -16.37 -19.35
CA ALA A 562 20.08 -16.34 -18.06
C ALA A 562 19.41 -15.39 -17.05
N CYS A 563 19.01 -14.19 -17.48
CA CYS A 563 18.24 -13.27 -16.63
C CYS A 563 16.90 -13.87 -16.20
N CYS A 564 16.26 -14.69 -17.05
CA CYS A 564 15.00 -15.35 -16.73
C CYS A 564 15.19 -16.43 -15.64
N VAL A 565 16.28 -17.19 -15.69
CA VAL A 565 16.64 -18.13 -14.61
C VAL A 565 16.81 -17.37 -13.29
N GLY A 566 17.54 -16.25 -13.32
CA GLY A 566 17.69 -15.39 -12.14
C GLY A 566 16.36 -14.81 -11.64
N GLY A 567 15.47 -14.40 -12.54
CA GLY A 567 14.12 -13.92 -12.20
C GLY A 567 13.22 -15.01 -11.62
N ALA A 568 13.32 -16.24 -12.12
CA ALA A 568 12.60 -17.38 -11.57
C ALA A 568 13.10 -17.73 -10.16
N ALA A 569 14.41 -17.74 -9.95
CA ALA A 569 15.02 -17.93 -8.63
C ALA A 569 14.58 -16.83 -7.63
N ASN A 570 14.57 -15.56 -8.06
CA ASN A 570 14.07 -14.46 -7.24
C ASN A 570 12.59 -14.64 -6.87
N THR A 571 11.77 -15.06 -7.84
CA THR A 571 10.34 -15.29 -7.62
C THR A 571 10.11 -16.37 -6.56
N LEU A 572 10.81 -17.51 -6.69
CA LEU A 572 10.73 -18.60 -5.72
C LEU A 572 11.19 -18.18 -4.33
N MET A 573 12.34 -17.52 -4.24
CA MET A 573 12.88 -17.03 -2.98
C MET A 573 11.90 -16.07 -2.30
N MET A 574 11.30 -15.15 -3.05
CA MET A 574 10.29 -14.24 -2.51
C MET A 574 8.99 -14.95 -2.11
N MET A 575 8.55 -15.97 -2.85
CA MET A 575 7.41 -16.80 -2.44
C MET A 575 7.72 -17.50 -1.11
N SER A 576 8.85 -18.19 -1.01
CA SER A 576 9.26 -18.90 0.22
C SER A 576 9.38 -17.97 1.43
N ALA A 577 10.03 -16.81 1.28
CA ALA A 577 10.19 -15.84 2.35
C ALA A 577 8.85 -15.33 2.90
N ASN A 578 7.88 -15.07 2.01
CA ASN A 578 6.56 -14.59 2.42
C ASN A 578 5.68 -15.72 2.99
N LEU A 579 5.85 -16.96 2.55
CA LEU A 579 5.14 -18.11 3.11
C LEU A 579 5.56 -18.40 4.56
N VAL A 580 6.86 -18.30 4.86
CA VAL A 580 7.38 -18.42 6.24
C VAL A 580 6.87 -17.29 7.13
N GLY A 581 6.83 -16.06 6.59
CA GLY A 581 6.38 -14.88 7.34
C GLY A 581 4.88 -14.85 7.62
N PHE A 582 4.04 -15.23 6.64
CA PHE A 582 2.62 -14.88 6.65
C PHE A 582 1.64 -16.04 6.36
N ALA A 583 2.12 -17.27 6.10
CA ALA A 583 1.25 -18.39 5.74
C ALA A 583 1.39 -19.61 6.67
N PHE A 584 2.42 -20.44 6.48
CA PHE A 584 2.50 -21.79 7.08
C PHE A 584 3.65 -21.97 8.08
N GLY A 585 4.44 -20.91 8.34
CA GLY A 585 5.61 -21.00 9.19
C GLY A 585 6.73 -21.86 8.59
N LEU A 586 7.69 -22.25 9.44
CA LEU A 586 8.83 -23.08 9.02
C LEU A 586 8.42 -24.53 8.77
N ASP A 587 7.54 -25.08 9.60
CA ASP A 587 7.11 -26.48 9.52
C ASP A 587 6.39 -26.77 8.20
N GLY A 588 5.46 -25.89 7.78
CA GLY A 588 4.78 -26.05 6.49
C GLY A 588 5.73 -25.91 5.29
N LEU A 589 6.72 -25.01 5.36
CA LEU A 589 7.75 -24.91 4.30
C LEU A 589 8.60 -26.18 4.24
N GLN A 590 8.98 -26.73 5.39
CA GLN A 590 9.76 -27.96 5.47
C GLN A 590 9.00 -29.14 4.87
N SER A 591 7.70 -29.30 5.17
CA SER A 591 6.84 -30.32 4.57
C SER A 591 6.70 -30.18 3.05
N ILE A 592 6.62 -28.95 2.53
CA ILE A 592 6.59 -28.71 1.08
C ILE A 592 7.92 -29.15 0.45
N ILE A 593 9.05 -28.75 1.02
CA ILE A 593 10.38 -29.07 0.48
C ILE A 593 10.65 -30.58 0.57
N SER A 594 10.38 -31.22 1.71
CA SER A 594 10.58 -32.67 1.85
C SER A 594 9.71 -33.45 0.86
N GLY A 595 8.43 -33.09 0.73
CA GLY A 595 7.51 -33.72 -0.21
C GLY A 595 7.91 -33.58 -1.68
N MET A 596 8.56 -32.46 -2.06
CA MET A 596 9.07 -32.23 -3.41
C MET A 596 10.21 -33.18 -3.80
N PHE A 597 11.10 -33.53 -2.86
CA PHE A 597 12.29 -34.35 -3.16
C PHE A 597 12.12 -35.84 -2.83
N GLN A 598 11.15 -36.21 -1.98
CA GLN A 598 10.96 -37.59 -1.55
C GLN A 598 10.08 -38.43 -2.49
N SER A 599 9.28 -37.81 -3.35
CA SER A 599 8.33 -38.51 -4.22
C SER A 599 8.57 -38.19 -5.71
N PHE A 600 8.39 -39.18 -6.59
CA PHE A 600 8.48 -38.96 -8.04
C PHE A 600 7.49 -37.89 -8.52
N SER A 601 6.25 -37.92 -7.99
CA SER A 601 5.25 -36.89 -8.26
C SER A 601 5.70 -35.50 -7.79
N GLY A 602 6.42 -35.41 -6.67
CA GLY A 602 6.99 -34.17 -6.15
C GLY A 602 8.06 -33.59 -7.08
N VAL A 603 8.95 -34.44 -7.61
CA VAL A 603 10.01 -34.03 -8.55
C VAL A 603 9.40 -33.56 -9.88
N VAL A 604 8.42 -34.29 -10.41
CA VAL A 604 7.69 -33.90 -11.63
C VAL A 604 6.98 -32.55 -11.41
N PHE A 605 6.33 -32.37 -10.26
CA PHE A 605 5.71 -31.09 -9.92
C PHE A 605 6.74 -29.96 -9.83
N LEU A 606 7.89 -30.19 -9.19
CA LEU A 606 8.95 -29.19 -9.07
C LEU A 606 9.44 -28.74 -10.46
N ILE A 607 9.77 -29.67 -11.36
CA ILE A 607 10.20 -29.36 -12.72
C ILE A 607 9.11 -28.57 -13.47
N THR A 608 7.85 -28.98 -13.32
CA THR A 608 6.70 -28.31 -13.93
C THR A 608 6.53 -26.89 -13.40
N ALA A 609 6.62 -26.70 -12.09
CA ALA A 609 6.49 -25.40 -11.43
C ALA A 609 7.64 -24.45 -11.81
N LEU A 610 8.88 -24.94 -11.83
CA LEU A 610 10.05 -24.17 -12.28
C LEU A 610 9.90 -23.74 -13.74
N SER A 611 9.44 -24.64 -14.61
CA SER A 611 9.17 -24.35 -16.02
C SER A 611 8.05 -23.32 -16.19
N ALA A 612 6.97 -23.44 -15.42
CA ALA A 612 5.85 -22.50 -15.44
C ALA A 612 6.27 -21.10 -14.95
N ILE A 613 7.06 -21.02 -13.87
CA ILE A 613 7.61 -19.75 -13.36
C ILE A 613 8.55 -19.14 -14.40
N PHE A 614 9.42 -19.93 -15.02
CA PHE A 614 10.30 -19.47 -16.09
C PHE A 614 9.50 -18.86 -17.25
N VAL A 615 8.48 -19.55 -17.74
CA VAL A 615 7.59 -19.01 -18.78
C VAL A 615 6.88 -17.74 -18.30
N GLY A 616 6.40 -17.72 -17.06
CA GLY A 616 5.81 -16.52 -16.45
C GLY A 616 6.77 -15.33 -16.48
N VAL A 617 8.03 -15.52 -16.10
CA VAL A 617 9.06 -14.47 -16.14
C VAL A 617 9.36 -14.01 -17.57
N GLN A 618 9.38 -14.91 -18.57
CA GLN A 618 9.52 -14.51 -19.98
C GLN A 618 8.37 -13.62 -20.45
N VAL A 619 7.14 -13.96 -20.07
CA VAL A 619 5.95 -13.13 -20.35
C VAL A 619 6.10 -11.77 -19.65
N MET A 620 6.58 -11.73 -18.41
CA MET A 620 6.81 -10.46 -17.70
C MET A 620 7.87 -9.59 -18.40
N PHE A 621 8.96 -10.18 -18.92
CA PHE A 621 9.96 -9.46 -19.71
C PHE A 621 9.34 -8.83 -20.96
N GLU A 622 8.59 -9.60 -21.75
CA GLU A 622 7.94 -9.05 -22.96
C GLU A 622 6.87 -7.99 -22.62
N ILE A 623 6.21 -8.07 -21.46
CA ILE A 623 5.36 -6.99 -20.96
C ILE A 623 6.18 -5.71 -20.72
N ARG A 624 7.40 -5.82 -20.16
CA ARG A 624 8.28 -4.64 -19.95
C ARG A 624 8.77 -4.06 -21.27
N GLU A 625 9.12 -4.91 -22.23
CA GLU A 625 9.49 -4.42 -23.57
C GLU A 625 8.28 -3.82 -24.30
N ALA A 626 7.07 -4.33 -24.07
CA ALA A 626 5.84 -3.73 -24.62
C ALA A 626 5.51 -2.36 -24.00
N GLU A 627 5.85 -2.15 -22.73
CA GLU A 627 5.81 -0.84 -22.09
C GLU A 627 6.89 0.09 -22.67
N ALA A 628 8.13 -0.39 -22.83
CA ALA A 628 9.23 0.37 -23.39
C ALA A 628 8.95 0.82 -24.83
N ARG A 629 8.36 -0.03 -25.67
CA ARG A 629 7.88 0.33 -27.02
C ARG A 629 6.80 1.42 -27.03
N LYS A 630 6.15 1.69 -25.90
CA LYS A 630 5.20 2.80 -25.71
C LYS A 630 5.84 4.02 -25.03
N GLY A 631 7.17 4.02 -24.85
CA GLY A 631 7.90 5.06 -24.13
C GLY A 631 7.71 5.01 -22.61
N ILE A 632 7.22 3.89 -22.06
CA ILE A 632 6.94 3.74 -20.63
C ILE A 632 8.05 2.92 -19.98
N ALA A 633 8.67 3.49 -18.94
CA ALA A 633 9.67 2.81 -18.14
C ALA A 633 9.32 2.92 -16.65
N LEU A 634 8.54 1.96 -16.16
CA LEU A 634 8.28 1.84 -14.74
C LEU A 634 9.55 1.34 -14.07
N LYS A 635 10.10 2.11 -13.13
CA LYS A 635 11.28 1.73 -12.33
C LYS A 635 10.96 0.67 -11.26
N CYS A 636 9.91 -0.13 -11.49
CA CYS A 636 9.33 -1.14 -10.60
C CYS A 636 8.64 -2.29 -11.37
#